data_AF-A0A919FM35-F1
#
_entry.id   AF-A0A919FM35-F1
#
_cell.length_a   1.000
_cell.length_b   1.000
_cell.length_c   1.000
_cell.angle_alpha   90.00
_cell.angle_beta   90.00
_cell.angle_gamma   90.00
#
_symmetry.space_group_name_H-M   'P 1'
#
loop_
_entity.id
_entity.type
_entity.pdbx_description
1 polymer ?
#
loop_
_entity_poly.entity_id
_entity_poly.type
_entity_poly.pdbx_seq_one_letter_code
_entity_poly.pdbx_strand_id
1 'polypeptide(L)'
;MEEIRALAHPPLPWDARPARWFDEFVPSPQPVRSYARPSRRQAATPDIPRAGRYHPPEEVARCTFGVLLDTSGSMSRTLLGKALGAIASYATARDVVAARVVFCDAAPHDAGYLPVTEIAGRVRVRGRGGTVLQPGVDLLERAEDFPRAAPVLLITDGECDVLRVRREHAYLLPQGAGLPFTPRGPVFRMR
;
A
#
# COMPACT_ATOMS: atom_id res chain seq x y z
N MET A 1 -20.74 16.10 -5.71
CA MET A 1 -19.43 15.45 -5.54
C MET A 1 -19.52 14.66 -4.24
N GLU A 2 -19.32 13.35 -4.28
CA GLU A 2 -19.50 12.49 -3.11
C GLU A 2 -18.27 11.62 -2.91
N GLU A 3 -17.78 11.64 -1.68
CA GLU A 3 -16.53 11.04 -1.22
C GLU A 3 -16.76 9.55 -0.90
N ILE A 4 -15.86 8.66 -1.34
CA ILE A 4 -15.96 7.24 -1.00
C ILE A 4 -15.45 7.07 0.42
N ARG A 5 -16.34 6.76 1.37
CA ARG A 5 -15.91 6.36 2.71
C ARG A 5 -15.28 4.98 2.64
N ALA A 6 -14.08 4.83 3.21
CA ALA A 6 -13.55 3.51 3.52
C ALA A 6 -14.60 2.80 4.37
N LEU A 7 -15.11 1.66 3.89
CA LEU A 7 -15.96 0.82 4.71
C LEU A 7 -15.06 0.37 5.87
N ALA A 8 -15.44 0.75 7.09
CA ALA A 8 -14.82 0.27 8.31
C ALA A 8 -15.07 -1.23 8.38
N HIS A 9 -14.22 -1.99 7.69
CA HIS A 9 -14.22 -3.42 7.84
C HIS A 9 -13.65 -3.71 9.23
N PRO A 10 -14.31 -4.56 10.05
CA PRO A 10 -13.58 -5.22 11.13
C PRO A 10 -12.32 -5.82 10.50
N PRO A 11 -11.16 -5.84 11.19
CA PRO A 11 -9.92 -6.37 10.62
C PRO A 11 -10.27 -7.68 9.95
N LEU A 12 -10.31 -7.64 8.61
CA LEU A 12 -10.82 -8.75 7.82
C LEU A 12 -10.01 -9.94 8.32
N PRO A 13 -10.65 -11.08 8.65
CA PRO A 13 -9.93 -12.27 9.04
C PRO A 13 -9.09 -12.66 7.84
N TRP A 14 -7.90 -12.08 7.79
CA TRP A 14 -7.05 -12.12 6.63
C TRP A 14 -6.49 -13.53 6.62
N ASP A 15 -6.42 -14.14 5.43
CA ASP A 15 -5.58 -15.31 5.28
C ASP A 15 -4.18 -14.94 5.80
N ALA A 16 -3.51 -15.86 6.50
CA ALA A 16 -2.13 -15.65 6.93
C ALA A 16 -1.16 -15.35 5.75
N ARG A 17 -1.60 -15.49 4.49
CA ARG A 17 -0.77 -15.34 3.28
C ARG A 17 -0.44 -13.88 2.94
N PRO A 18 -1.41 -12.95 2.78
CA PRO A 18 -1.10 -11.54 2.60
C PRO A 18 -0.28 -10.93 3.72
N ALA A 19 -0.62 -11.22 4.99
CA ALA A 19 0.18 -10.76 6.12
C ALA A 19 1.64 -11.22 5.97
N ARG A 20 1.88 -12.52 5.72
CA ARG A 20 3.23 -13.05 5.48
C ARG A 20 3.94 -12.38 4.30
N TRP A 21 3.26 -12.16 3.18
CA TRP A 21 3.87 -11.48 2.03
C TRP A 21 4.26 -10.05 2.39
N PHE A 22 3.38 -9.30 3.06
CA PHE A 22 3.78 -8.01 3.58
C PHE A 22 4.98 -8.19 4.53
N ASP A 23 5.05 -9.22 5.40
CA ASP A 23 6.08 -9.40 6.47
C ASP A 23 7.46 -9.47 5.84
N GLU A 24 7.51 -10.16 4.71
CA GLU A 24 8.70 -10.34 3.91
C GLU A 24 9.13 -9.06 3.19
N PHE A 25 8.21 -8.32 2.57
CA PHE A 25 8.56 -7.24 1.64
C PHE A 25 8.38 -5.82 2.18
N VAL A 26 7.67 -5.63 3.30
CA VAL A 26 7.45 -4.34 3.97
C VAL A 26 7.90 -4.46 5.43
N PRO A 27 9.22 -4.37 5.70
CA PRO A 27 9.73 -4.42 7.06
C PRO A 27 9.21 -3.24 7.89
N SER A 28 8.83 -3.51 9.13
CA SER A 28 8.49 -2.46 10.09
C SER A 28 9.75 -1.69 10.54
N PRO A 29 9.64 -0.37 10.81
CA PRO A 29 10.77 0.42 11.23
C PRO A 29 11.28 -0.05 12.61
N GLN A 30 12.52 -0.52 12.67
CA GLN A 30 13.13 -0.96 13.93
C GLN A 30 13.76 0.24 14.66
N PRO A 31 13.49 0.45 15.96
CA PRO A 31 14.15 1.49 16.72
C PRO A 31 15.58 1.06 17.05
N VAL A 32 16.57 1.84 16.61
CA VAL A 32 17.96 1.67 17.04
C VAL A 32 18.21 2.41 18.36
N ARG A 33 19.17 1.90 19.13
CA ARG A 33 19.68 2.62 20.32
C ARG A 33 20.78 3.57 19.90
N SER A 34 20.67 4.84 20.30
CA SER A 34 21.71 5.83 20.08
C SER A 34 21.98 6.62 21.36
N TYR A 35 23.27 6.83 21.66
CA TYR A 35 23.71 7.72 22.73
C TYR A 35 23.71 9.20 22.30
N ALA A 36 23.49 9.49 21.01
CA ALA A 36 23.39 10.85 20.50
C ALA A 36 22.11 11.59 20.97
N ARG A 37 21.12 10.86 21.49
CA ARG A 37 19.93 11.43 22.13
C ARG A 37 19.69 10.78 23.50
N PRO A 38 19.49 11.58 24.56
CA PRO A 38 19.16 11.05 25.88
C PRO A 38 17.86 10.24 25.87
N SER A 39 17.82 9.14 26.61
CA SER A 39 16.60 8.36 26.82
C SER A 39 15.54 9.17 27.57
N ARG A 40 14.25 9.00 27.25
CA ARG A 40 13.13 9.54 28.05
C ARG A 40 13.15 9.04 29.50
N ARG A 41 13.84 7.93 29.77
CA ARG A 41 14.04 7.36 31.11
C ARG A 41 15.34 7.82 31.78
N GLN A 42 16.07 8.77 31.21
CA GLN A 42 17.33 9.26 31.77
C GLN A 42 17.15 9.81 33.20
N ALA A 43 16.01 10.43 33.49
CA ALA A 43 15.70 10.97 34.81
C ALA A 43 15.69 9.92 35.95
N ALA A 44 15.49 8.64 35.64
CA ALA A 44 15.48 7.57 36.66
C ALA A 44 16.88 7.15 37.10
N THR A 45 17.91 7.44 36.31
CA THR A 45 19.32 7.20 36.66
C THR A 45 20.19 8.30 36.05
N PRO A 46 20.20 9.50 36.64
CA PRO A 46 20.85 10.68 36.06
C PRO A 46 22.32 10.47 35.73
N ASP A 47 23.02 9.73 36.59
CA ASP A 47 24.48 9.54 36.54
C ASP A 47 24.94 8.43 35.58
N ILE A 48 24.01 7.68 34.98
CA ILE A 48 24.31 6.58 34.05
C ILE A 48 23.76 6.94 32.67
N PRO A 49 24.62 7.19 31.65
CA PRO A 49 24.15 7.48 30.30
C PRO A 49 23.30 6.35 29.73
N ARG A 50 22.04 6.64 29.37
CA ARG A 50 21.15 5.69 28.68
C ARG A 50 20.91 6.11 27.24
N ALA A 51 21.21 5.21 26.32
CA ALA A 51 20.86 5.37 24.91
C ALA A 51 19.34 5.57 24.75
N GLY A 52 18.97 6.62 24.01
CA GLY A 52 17.61 6.83 23.53
C GLY A 52 17.28 5.87 22.38
N ARG A 53 15.98 5.67 22.14
CA ARG A 53 15.51 4.98 20.93
C ARG A 53 15.29 6.02 19.82
N TYR A 54 15.74 5.71 18.62
CA TYR A 54 15.59 6.53 17.42
C TYR A 54 15.35 5.65 16.20
N HIS A 55 14.64 6.15 15.18
CA HIS A 55 14.41 5.44 13.92
C HIS A 55 15.28 6.06 12.83
N PRO A 56 16.24 5.31 12.24
CA PRO A 56 17.12 5.84 11.20
C PRO A 56 16.36 6.19 9.92
N PRO A 57 16.67 7.30 9.23
CA PRO A 57 15.96 7.70 8.01
C PRO A 57 16.14 6.71 6.85
N GLU A 58 17.30 6.05 6.75
CA GLU A 58 17.62 5.09 5.67
C GLU A 58 16.83 3.78 5.78
N GLU A 59 16.46 3.35 6.99
CA GLU A 59 15.60 2.17 7.18
C GLU A 59 14.14 2.45 6.85
N VAL A 60 13.68 3.70 7.03
CA VAL A 60 12.30 4.14 6.75
C VAL A 60 11.93 4.01 5.27
N ALA A 61 12.91 4.13 4.35
CA ALA A 61 12.67 3.92 2.92
C ALA A 61 12.20 2.49 2.59
N ARG A 62 12.46 1.48 3.44
CA ARG A 62 11.93 0.12 3.22
C ARG A 62 10.55 -0.09 3.85
N CYS A 63 10.07 0.83 4.67
CA CYS A 63 8.81 0.70 5.43
C CYS A 63 7.59 1.23 4.67
N THR A 64 7.57 1.14 3.35
CA THR A 64 6.46 1.62 2.52
C THR A 64 6.21 0.69 1.33
N PHE A 65 5.08 0.88 0.66
CA PHE A 65 4.68 0.14 -0.52
C PHE A 65 3.94 1.05 -1.49
N GLY A 66 3.92 0.64 -2.76
CA GLY A 66 3.14 1.29 -3.80
C GLY A 66 1.77 0.64 -3.91
N VAL A 67 0.76 1.43 -4.25
CA VAL A 67 -0.60 0.95 -4.55
C VAL A 67 -0.96 1.42 -5.94
N LEU A 68 -1.27 0.47 -6.82
CA LEU A 68 -1.97 0.74 -8.07
C LEU A 68 -3.44 0.42 -7.85
N LEU A 69 -4.28 1.45 -7.77
CA LEU A 69 -5.72 1.30 -7.56
C LEU A 69 -6.47 1.54 -8.87
N ASP A 70 -7.07 0.50 -9.40
CA ASP A 70 -8.08 0.59 -10.44
C ASP A 70 -9.31 1.34 -9.90
N THR A 71 -9.66 2.44 -10.57
CA THR A 71 -10.81 3.31 -10.26
C THR A 71 -11.74 3.48 -11.46
N SER A 72 -11.64 2.54 -12.39
CA SER A 72 -12.45 2.50 -13.60
C SER A 72 -13.93 2.25 -13.33
N GLY A 73 -14.72 2.34 -14.40
CA GLY A 73 -16.17 2.17 -14.30
C GLY A 73 -16.63 0.78 -13.86
N SER A 74 -15.81 -0.27 -14.04
CA SER A 74 -16.14 -1.64 -13.63
C SER A 74 -15.97 -1.86 -12.12
N MET A 75 -15.12 -1.04 -11.48
CA MET A 75 -14.90 -1.04 -10.04
C MET A 75 -16.07 -0.43 -9.27
N SER A 76 -16.96 -1.29 -8.76
CA SER A 76 -18.09 -0.84 -7.91
C SER A 76 -17.62 -0.11 -6.65
N ARG A 77 -18.45 0.82 -6.14
CA ARG A 77 -18.17 1.56 -4.89
C ARG A 77 -17.89 0.63 -3.70
N THR A 78 -18.61 -0.49 -3.61
CA THR A 78 -18.41 -1.50 -2.57
C THR A 78 -17.04 -2.16 -2.70
N LEU A 79 -16.62 -2.48 -3.93
CA LEU A 79 -15.31 -3.09 -4.18
C LEU A 79 -14.17 -2.13 -3.84
N LEU A 80 -14.31 -0.85 -4.21
CA LEU A 80 -13.37 0.20 -3.81
C LEU A 80 -13.33 0.37 -2.29
N GLY A 81 -14.47 0.34 -1.60
CA GLY A 81 -14.54 0.38 -0.13
C GLY A 81 -13.77 -0.79 0.51
N LYS A 82 -13.92 -2.00 -0.02
CA LYS A 82 -13.18 -3.20 0.43
C LYS A 82 -11.68 -3.07 0.17
N ALA A 83 -11.29 -2.59 -1.02
CA ALA A 83 -9.91 -2.33 -1.37
C ALA A 83 -9.25 -1.32 -0.43
N LEU A 84 -9.93 -0.22 -0.14
CA LEU A 84 -9.45 0.80 0.80
C LEU A 84 -9.30 0.23 2.22
N GLY A 85 -10.27 -0.56 2.67
CA GLY A 85 -10.17 -1.29 3.94
C GLY A 85 -8.98 -2.25 3.98
N ALA A 86 -8.67 -2.91 2.86
CA ALA A 86 -7.50 -3.77 2.72
C ALA A 86 -6.19 -3.00 2.90
N ILE A 87 -6.04 -1.89 2.17
CA ILE A 87 -4.86 -1.01 2.26
C ILE A 87 -4.69 -0.51 3.70
N ALA A 88 -5.78 -0.05 4.33
CA ALA A 88 -5.78 0.41 5.71
C ALA A 88 -5.33 -0.67 6.70
N SER A 89 -5.85 -1.88 6.54
CA SER A 89 -5.48 -3.04 7.37
C SER A 89 -4.00 -3.38 7.23
N TYR A 90 -3.47 -3.45 6.01
CA TYR A 90 -2.07 -3.77 5.76
C TYR A 90 -1.12 -2.70 6.29
N ALA A 91 -1.45 -1.43 6.06
CA ALA A 91 -0.64 -0.34 6.57
C ALA A 91 -0.59 -0.33 8.10
N THR A 92 -1.75 -0.52 8.74
CA THR A 92 -1.86 -0.60 10.20
C THR A 92 -1.05 -1.75 10.76
N ALA A 93 -1.10 -2.93 10.13
CA ALA A 93 -0.32 -4.09 10.56
C ALA A 93 1.20 -3.84 10.56
N ARG A 94 1.66 -2.83 9.81
CA ARG A 94 3.09 -2.53 9.55
C ARG A 94 3.57 -1.17 9.93
N ASP A 95 2.73 -0.43 10.65
CA ASP A 95 3.04 0.94 11.05
C ASP A 95 3.45 1.81 9.83
N VAL A 96 2.88 1.51 8.65
CA VAL A 96 3.13 2.27 7.42
C VAL A 96 2.29 3.53 7.48
N VAL A 97 2.96 4.67 7.60
CA VAL A 97 2.29 5.98 7.72
C VAL A 97 1.66 6.40 6.39
N ALA A 98 2.38 6.19 5.29
CA ALA A 98 1.95 6.58 3.95
C ALA A 98 2.38 5.53 2.91
N ALA A 99 1.52 5.35 1.91
CA ALA A 99 1.80 4.54 0.72
C ALA A 99 1.79 5.45 -0.51
N ARG A 100 2.59 5.13 -1.52
CA ARG A 100 2.52 5.85 -2.80
C ARG A 100 1.35 5.30 -3.61
N VAL A 101 0.39 6.13 -3.98
CA VAL A 101 -0.84 5.67 -4.63
C VAL A 101 -0.92 6.22 -6.05
N VAL A 102 -1.09 5.33 -7.02
CA VAL A 102 -1.45 5.67 -8.40
C VAL A 102 -2.89 5.20 -8.64
N PHE A 103 -3.76 6.13 -9.01
CA PHE A 103 -5.12 5.83 -9.44
C PHE A 103 -5.13 5.60 -10.94
N CYS A 104 -5.81 4.56 -11.41
CA CYS A 104 -5.99 4.29 -12.82
C CYS A 104 -7.47 4.40 -13.18
N ASP A 105 -7.80 5.35 -14.06
CA ASP A 105 -9.10 5.45 -14.71
C ASP A 105 -8.92 5.53 -16.24
N ALA A 106 -9.44 6.57 -16.89
CA ALA A 106 -9.12 6.91 -18.27
C ALA A 106 -7.63 7.24 -18.48
N ALA A 107 -6.94 7.71 -17.43
CA ALA A 107 -5.48 7.90 -17.44
C ALA A 107 -4.90 7.65 -16.04
N PRO A 108 -3.67 7.12 -15.92
CA PRO A 108 -3.04 6.98 -14.62
C PRO A 108 -2.74 8.35 -14.00
N HIS A 109 -3.00 8.48 -12.71
CA HIS A 109 -2.71 9.66 -11.92
C HIS A 109 -1.93 9.25 -10.68
N ASP A 110 -0.66 9.66 -10.61
CA ASP A 110 0.17 9.51 -9.42
C ASP A 110 -0.26 10.55 -8.38
N ALA A 111 -0.88 10.09 -7.31
CA ALA A 111 -1.29 10.92 -6.18
C ALA A 111 -0.16 11.13 -5.17
N GLY A 112 1.02 10.55 -5.42
CA GLY A 112 2.16 10.59 -4.53
C GLY A 112 1.94 9.79 -3.25
N TYR A 113 2.71 10.12 -2.22
CA TYR A 113 2.55 9.54 -0.90
C TYR A 113 1.30 10.09 -0.21
N LEU A 114 0.35 9.20 0.06
CA LEU A 114 -0.87 9.52 0.80
C LEU A 114 -0.83 8.84 2.16
N PRO A 115 -1.17 9.56 3.25
CA PRO A 115 -1.49 8.93 4.51
C PRO A 115 -2.60 7.91 4.27
N VAL A 116 -2.45 6.71 4.82
CA VAL A 116 -3.36 5.61 4.49
C VAL A 116 -4.80 5.90 4.92
N THR A 117 -4.96 6.70 5.97
CA THR A 117 -6.25 7.23 6.44
C THR A 117 -6.92 8.19 5.46
N GLU A 118 -6.18 8.82 4.55
CA GLU A 118 -6.68 9.81 3.61
C GLU A 118 -6.98 9.26 2.20
N ILE A 119 -6.50 8.04 1.88
CA ILE A 119 -6.64 7.47 0.53
C ILE A 119 -8.11 7.45 0.09
N ALA A 120 -9.02 7.09 1.00
CA ALA A 120 -10.45 7.00 0.72
C ALA A 120 -11.06 8.31 0.20
N GLY A 121 -10.70 9.45 0.82
CA GLY A 121 -11.19 10.77 0.42
C GLY A 121 -10.65 11.25 -0.94
N ARG A 122 -9.58 10.63 -1.43
CA ARG A 122 -8.96 10.94 -2.72
C ARG A 122 -9.50 10.10 -3.88
N VAL A 123 -10.16 8.97 -3.60
CA VAL A 123 -10.70 8.10 -4.66
C VAL A 123 -11.86 8.77 -5.37
N ARG A 124 -11.78 8.85 -6.70
CA ARG A 124 -12.86 9.34 -7.56
C ARG A 124 -13.07 8.35 -8.69
N VAL A 125 -14.26 7.78 -8.79
CA VAL A 125 -14.63 6.92 -9.93
C VAL A 125 -14.99 7.80 -11.12
N ARG A 126 -14.33 7.61 -12.25
CA ARG A 126 -14.72 8.20 -13.53
C ARG A 126 -15.18 7.09 -14.47
N GLY A 127 -16.48 7.02 -14.76
CA GLY A 127 -17.02 6.00 -15.65
C GLY A 127 -16.85 6.39 -17.12
N ARG A 128 -15.81 5.89 -17.81
CA ARG A 128 -15.63 6.04 -19.28
C ARG A 128 -14.77 4.93 -19.94
N GLY A 129 -15.15 3.66 -19.79
CA GLY A 129 -14.58 2.56 -20.59
C GLY A 129 -13.29 1.95 -20.01
N GLY A 130 -12.80 0.92 -20.70
CA GLY A 130 -11.80 -0.04 -20.21
C GLY A 130 -10.49 0.58 -19.73
N THR A 131 -9.84 -0.13 -18.81
CA THR A 131 -8.70 0.37 -18.04
C THR A 131 -7.39 -0.19 -18.57
N VAL A 132 -6.45 0.70 -18.88
CA VAL A 132 -5.06 0.31 -19.14
C VAL A 132 -4.26 0.64 -17.87
N LEU A 133 -3.91 -0.41 -17.13
CA LEU A 133 -3.22 -0.34 -15.84
C LEU A 133 -1.69 -0.25 -16.00
N GLN A 134 -1.10 -0.78 -17.08
CA GLN A 134 0.36 -0.76 -17.27
C GLN A 134 0.99 0.64 -17.17
N PRO A 135 0.41 1.71 -17.75
CA PRO A 135 0.92 3.06 -17.57
C PRO A 135 1.04 3.50 -16.11
N GLY A 136 0.15 3.04 -15.23
CA GLY A 136 0.24 3.34 -13.80
C GLY A 136 1.32 2.52 -13.10
N VAL A 137 1.58 1.28 -13.53
CA VAL A 137 2.77 0.51 -13.11
C VAL A 137 4.04 1.26 -13.50
N ASP A 138 4.10 1.77 -14.73
CA ASP A 138 5.27 2.51 -15.22
C ASP A 138 5.53 3.79 -14.40
N LEU A 139 4.48 4.49 -13.94
CA LEU A 139 4.61 5.64 -13.05
C LEU A 139 5.27 5.25 -11.71
N LEU A 140 4.80 4.16 -11.08
CA LEU A 140 5.41 3.65 -9.85
C LEU A 140 6.86 3.21 -10.07
N GLU A 141 7.16 2.56 -11.19
CA GLU A 141 8.52 2.08 -11.47
C GLU A 141 9.51 3.23 -11.71
N ARG A 142 9.07 4.30 -12.37
CA ARG A 142 9.90 5.47 -12.73
C ARG A 142 10.02 6.52 -11.64
N ALA A 143 9.17 6.48 -10.61
CA ALA A 143 9.23 7.40 -9.49
C ALA A 143 10.59 7.32 -8.76
N GLU A 144 11.38 8.39 -8.85
CA GLU A 144 12.73 8.45 -8.28
C GLU A 144 12.73 8.41 -6.75
N ASP A 145 11.71 9.01 -6.14
CA ASP A 145 11.47 9.05 -4.70
C ASP A 145 10.70 7.82 -4.19
N PHE A 146 10.36 6.86 -5.06
CA PHE A 146 9.79 5.57 -4.66
C PHE A 146 10.89 4.51 -4.46
N PRO A 147 11.08 3.99 -3.22
CA PRO A 147 12.17 3.07 -2.88
C PRO A 147 12.21 1.85 -3.81
N ARG A 148 13.40 1.51 -4.34
CA ARG A 148 13.57 0.43 -5.33
C ARG A 148 13.11 -0.95 -4.84
N ALA A 149 13.25 -1.20 -3.55
CA ALA A 149 12.84 -2.46 -2.92
C ALA A 149 11.40 -2.44 -2.40
N ALA A 150 10.71 -1.29 -2.40
CA ALA A 150 9.33 -1.23 -1.94
C ALA A 150 8.42 -2.01 -2.92
N PRO A 151 7.59 -2.92 -2.40
CA PRO A 151 6.73 -3.75 -3.23
C PRO A 151 5.51 -2.96 -3.71
N VAL A 152 4.80 -3.51 -4.70
CA VAL A 152 3.58 -2.93 -5.27
C VAL A 152 2.38 -3.82 -5.03
N LEU A 153 1.30 -3.25 -4.50
CA LEU A 153 -0.01 -3.89 -4.41
C LEU A 153 -0.89 -3.38 -5.56
N LEU A 154 -1.27 -4.28 -6.46
CA LEU A 154 -2.17 -3.98 -7.58
C LEU A 154 -3.58 -4.40 -7.20
N ILE A 155 -4.54 -3.48 -7.31
CA ILE A 155 -5.93 -3.70 -6.95
C ILE A 155 -6.80 -3.44 -8.16
N THR A 156 -7.53 -4.45 -8.62
CA THR A 156 -8.42 -4.41 -9.78
C THR A 156 -9.52 -5.47 -9.64
N ASP A 157 -10.58 -5.36 -10.44
CA ASP A 157 -11.59 -6.40 -10.62
C ASP A 157 -11.21 -7.44 -11.67
N GLY A 158 -10.07 -7.25 -12.35
CA GLY A 158 -9.56 -8.15 -13.38
C GLY A 158 -9.83 -7.66 -14.81
N GLU A 159 -10.59 -6.59 -15.00
CA GLU A 159 -10.82 -5.98 -16.32
C GLU A 159 -9.68 -5.03 -16.71
N CYS A 160 -8.51 -5.60 -17.01
CA CYS A 160 -7.29 -4.85 -17.31
C CYS A 160 -6.46 -5.43 -18.46
N ASP A 161 -5.43 -4.70 -18.90
CA ASP A 161 -4.41 -5.17 -19.83
C ASP A 161 -3.41 -6.14 -19.16
N VAL A 162 -2.55 -6.76 -19.96
CA VAL A 162 -1.51 -7.66 -19.45
C VAL A 162 -0.41 -6.86 -18.77
N LEU A 163 -0.20 -7.11 -17.47
CA LEU A 163 0.75 -6.35 -16.67
C LEU A 163 2.13 -6.99 -16.61
N ARG A 164 3.14 -6.13 -16.74
CA ARG A 164 4.56 -6.41 -16.59
C ARG A 164 5.09 -5.57 -15.46
N VAL A 165 5.11 -6.17 -14.27
CA VAL A 165 5.64 -5.55 -13.06
C VAL A 165 7.00 -6.17 -12.78
N ARG A 166 8.06 -5.34 -12.73
CA ARG A 166 9.44 -5.81 -12.47
C ARG A 166 9.76 -5.92 -10.99
N ARG A 167 9.05 -5.15 -10.16
CA ARG A 167 9.21 -5.11 -8.71
C ARG A 167 8.50 -6.29 -8.06
N GLU A 168 8.84 -6.57 -6.81
CA GLU A 168 8.03 -7.45 -5.97
C GLU A 168 6.60 -6.92 -5.89
N HIS A 169 5.62 -7.77 -6.14
CA HIS A 169 4.24 -7.33 -6.24
C HIS A 169 3.23 -8.42 -5.88
N ALA A 170 2.03 -7.98 -5.56
CA ALA A 170 0.88 -8.83 -5.31
C ALA A 170 -0.37 -8.24 -5.97
N TYR A 171 -1.32 -9.10 -6.31
CA TYR A 171 -2.62 -8.69 -6.84
C TYR A 171 -3.69 -8.90 -5.78
N LEU A 172 -4.59 -7.93 -5.63
CA LEU A 172 -5.78 -8.03 -4.80
C LEU A 172 -7.03 -7.91 -5.68
N LEU A 173 -7.77 -9.01 -5.80
CA LEU A 173 -8.94 -9.14 -6.67
C LEU A 173 -10.19 -9.49 -5.84
N PRO A 174 -11.40 -9.20 -6.33
CA PRO A 174 -12.61 -9.77 -5.76
C PRO A 174 -12.59 -11.30 -5.83
N GLN A 175 -13.28 -11.94 -4.87
CA GLN A 175 -13.54 -13.36 -4.94
C GLN A 175 -14.24 -13.71 -6.25
N GLY A 176 -13.78 -14.76 -6.95
CA GLY A 176 -14.35 -15.20 -8.23
C GLY A 176 -13.79 -14.49 -9.48
N ALA A 177 -13.15 -13.32 -9.35
CA ALA A 177 -12.51 -12.65 -10.49
C ALA A 177 -11.22 -13.36 -10.94
N GLY A 178 -10.77 -13.07 -12.17
CA GLY A 178 -9.53 -13.60 -12.72
C GLY A 178 -8.76 -12.51 -13.45
N LEU A 179 -7.44 -12.63 -13.49
CA LEU A 179 -6.62 -11.79 -14.37
C LEU A 179 -6.64 -12.38 -15.78
N PRO A 180 -6.56 -11.55 -16.83
CA PRO A 180 -6.55 -12.01 -18.22
C PRO A 180 -5.20 -12.62 -18.64
N PHE A 181 -4.30 -12.84 -17.68
CA PHE A 181 -2.96 -13.40 -17.85
C PHE A 181 -2.60 -14.24 -16.62
N THR A 182 -1.57 -15.08 -16.75
CA THR A 182 -1.00 -15.80 -15.61
C THR A 182 -0.21 -14.83 -14.73
N PRO A 183 -0.65 -14.55 -13.49
CA PRO A 183 0.03 -13.61 -12.61
C PRO A 183 1.42 -14.13 -12.23
N ARG A 184 2.40 -13.22 -12.19
CA ARG A 184 3.66 -13.45 -11.51
C ARG A 184 3.55 -12.89 -10.11
N GLY A 185 3.76 -13.69 -9.08
CA GLY A 185 3.52 -13.27 -7.70
C GLY A 185 2.13 -13.64 -7.17
N PRO A 186 1.88 -13.40 -5.88
CA PRO A 186 0.68 -13.88 -5.22
C PRO A 186 -0.59 -13.12 -5.63
N VAL A 187 -1.68 -13.88 -5.69
CA VAL A 187 -3.03 -13.34 -5.85
C VAL A 187 -3.80 -13.52 -4.54
N PHE A 188 -4.28 -12.41 -4.02
CA PHE A 188 -5.11 -12.32 -2.83
C PHE A 188 -6.55 -11.97 -3.22
N ARG A 189 -7.50 -12.48 -2.42
CA ARG A 189 -8.93 -12.32 -2.69
C ARG A 189 -9.62 -11.57 -1.57
N MET A 190 -10.39 -10.54 -1.93
CA MET A 190 -11.28 -9.85 -1.00
C MET A 190 -12.67 -10.48 -1.03
N ARG A 191 -13.23 -10.71 0.17
CA ARG A 191 -14.58 -11.24 0.36
C ARG A 191 -15.60 -10.13 0.46
#